data_AF-A0A946USI5-F1
#
_entry.id   AF-A0A946USI5-F1
#
_cell.length_a   1.000
_cell.length_b   1.000
_cell.length_c   1.000
_cell.angle_alpha   90.00
_cell.angle_beta   90.00
_cell.angle_gamma   90.00
#
_symmetry.space_group_name_H-M   'P 1'
#
loop_
_entity.id
_entity.type
_entity.pdbx_description
1 polymer ?
#
loop_
_entity_poly.entity_id
_entity_poly.type
_entity_poly.pdbx_seq_one_letter_code
_entity_poly.pdbx_strand_id
1 'polypeptide(L)' 'MQDDNTHESSPESEPLPLMQRVLDNPFLLLVLGIAVPTLFYIVWGIMEIIQIPIAD' A
#
# COMPACT_ATOMS: atom_id res chain seq x y z
N MET A 1 -26.26 -47.70 13.07
CA MET A 1 -25.46 -47.40 11.87
C MET A 1 -26.27 -46.45 11.01
N GLN A 2 -25.78 -45.22 10.84
CA GLN A 2 -25.66 -44.52 9.55
C GLN A 2 -25.07 -43.15 9.88
N ASP A 3 -23.76 -43.16 10.03
CA ASP A 3 -22.90 -41.99 9.99
C ASP A 3 -22.77 -41.62 8.50
N ASP A 4 -23.43 -40.55 8.06
CA ASP A 4 -23.04 -39.80 6.87
C ASP A 4 -23.89 -38.53 6.75
N ASN A 5 -23.25 -37.38 6.94
CA ASN A 5 -23.46 -36.16 6.15
C ASN A 5 -22.45 -35.14 6.68
N THR A 6 -21.20 -35.39 6.31
CA THR A 6 -20.08 -34.45 6.41
C THR A 6 -20.39 -33.23 5.55
N HIS A 7 -21.00 -32.21 6.16
CA HIS A 7 -20.99 -30.85 5.60
C HIS A 7 -19.62 -30.22 5.85
N GLU A 8 -18.60 -30.74 5.17
CA GLU A 8 -17.30 -30.08 5.08
C GLU A 8 -17.32 -29.16 3.86
N SER A 9 -18.13 -28.10 3.92
CA SER A 9 -17.92 -26.93 3.09
C SER A 9 -16.66 -26.23 3.61
N SER A 10 -15.49 -26.72 3.20
CA SER A 10 -14.24 -25.99 3.37
C SER A 10 -14.46 -24.58 2.80
N PRO A 11 -14.32 -23.50 3.59
CA PRO A 11 -14.44 -22.16 3.05
C PRO A 11 -13.33 -22.03 2.01
N GLU A 12 -13.73 -21.91 0.74
CA GLU A 12 -12.82 -21.63 -0.36
C GLU A 12 -11.91 -20.49 0.08
N SER A 13 -10.61 -20.69 -0.12
CA SER A 13 -9.58 -19.71 0.18
C SER A 13 -9.71 -18.56 -0.82
N GLU A 14 -10.69 -17.69 -0.62
CA GLU A 14 -10.88 -16.51 -1.45
C GLU A 14 -9.59 -15.67 -1.38
N PRO A 15 -8.95 -15.37 -2.52
CA PRO A 15 -7.73 -14.58 -2.52
C PRO A 15 -8.05 -13.19 -1.96
N LEU A 16 -7.42 -12.87 -0.84
CA LEU A 16 -7.56 -11.58 -0.17
C LEU A 16 -7.36 -10.43 -1.19
N PRO A 17 -8.34 -9.52 -1.33
CA PRO A 17 -8.25 -8.45 -2.31
C PRO A 17 -7.03 -7.56 -2.03
N LEU A 18 -6.28 -7.22 -3.08
CA LEU A 18 -4.98 -6.54 -2.97
C LEU A 18 -5.06 -5.20 -2.22
N MET A 19 -6.13 -4.45 -2.44
CA MET A 19 -6.35 -3.18 -1.76
C MET A 19 -6.57 -3.35 -0.26
N GLN A 20 -7.21 -4.44 0.17
CA GLN A 20 -7.39 -4.76 1.58
C GLN A 20 -6.06 -5.14 2.22
N ARG A 21 -5.22 -5.94 1.54
CA ARG A 21 -3.88 -6.28 2.03
C ARG A 21 -2.95 -5.06 2.13
N VAL A 22 -3.12 -4.06 1.28
CA VAL A 22 -2.41 -2.77 1.40
C VAL A 22 -2.88 -2.01 2.63
N LEU A 23 -4.19 -1.95 2.88
CA LEU A 23 -4.79 -1.22 4.00
C LEU A 23 -4.64 -1.92 5.36
N ASP A 24 -4.48 -3.25 5.37
CA ASP A 24 -4.36 -4.06 6.59
C ASP A 24 -2.91 -4.11 7.14
N ASN A 25 -1.91 -3.65 6.37
CA ASN A 25 -0.51 -3.68 6.77
C ASN A 25 -0.05 -2.30 7.30
N PRO A 26 -0.02 -2.08 8.63
CA PRO A 26 0.23 -0.76 9.21
C PRO A 26 1.60 -0.16 8.81
N PHE A 27 2.62 -0.99 8.60
CA PHE A 27 3.91 -0.53 8.09
C PHE A 27 3.85 -0.02 6.65
N LEU A 28 3.01 -0.63 5.82
CA LEU A 28 2.84 -0.23 4.42
C LEU A 28 2.10 1.10 4.34
N LEU A 29 1.11 1.33 5.23
CA LEU A 29 0.48 2.65 5.41
C LEU A 29 1.46 3.68 5.97
N LEU A 30 2.33 3.29 6.91
CA LEU A 30 3.32 4.18 7.49
C LEU A 30 4.34 4.61 6.44
N VAL A 31 4.88 3.64 5.67
CA VAL A 31 5.79 3.92 4.56
C VAL A 31 5.10 4.81 3.54
N LEU A 32 3.86 4.52 3.13
CA LEU A 32 3.13 5.36 2.20
C LEU A 32 2.89 6.77 2.76
N GLY A 33 2.56 6.87 4.05
CA GLY A 33 2.31 8.13 4.76
C GLY A 33 3.52 9.04 4.85
N ILE A 34 4.73 8.48 4.93
CA ILE A 34 5.98 9.26 4.91
C ILE A 34 6.48 9.44 3.47
N ALA A 35 6.38 8.42 2.64
CA ALA A 35 6.86 8.45 1.26
C ALA A 35 6.14 9.52 0.43
N VAL A 36 4.82 9.67 0.58
CA VAL A 36 4.03 10.68 -0.16
C VAL A 36 4.56 12.11 0.06
N PRO A 37 4.61 12.65 1.30
CA PRO A 37 5.15 13.98 1.52
C PRO A 37 6.64 14.05 1.19
N THR A 38 7.44 13.02 1.47
CA THR A 38 8.86 13.00 1.12
C THR A 38 9.09 13.16 -0.39
N LEU A 39 8.41 12.36 -1.22
CA LEU A 39 8.52 12.48 -2.67
C LEU A 39 8.03 13.84 -3.16
N PHE A 40 6.94 14.34 -2.57
CA PHE A 40 6.41 15.65 -2.90
C PHE A 40 7.43 16.77 -2.63
N TYR A 41 8.03 16.78 -1.45
CA TYR A 41 9.07 17.76 -1.09
C TYR A 41 10.34 17.61 -1.92
N ILE A 42 10.74 16.39 -2.29
CA ILE A 42 11.88 16.18 -3.18
C ILE A 42 11.61 16.79 -4.55
N VAL A 43 10.47 16.47 -5.17
CA VAL A 43 10.11 17.00 -6.50
C VAL A 43 9.99 18.51 -6.44
N TRP A 44 9.32 19.04 -5.41
CA TRP A 44 9.20 20.47 -5.20
C TRP A 44 10.56 21.16 -5.01
N GLY A 45 11.44 20.59 -4.19
CA GLY A 45 12.80 21.12 -3.97
C GLY A 45 13.66 21.08 -5.24
N ILE A 46 13.52 20.05 -6.07
CA ILE A 46 14.20 19.99 -7.37
C ILE A 46 13.68 21.08 -8.31
N MET A 47 12.36 21.27 -8.36
CA MET A 47 11.74 22.35 -9.13
C MET A 47 12.21 23.72 -8.67
N GLU A 48 12.39 23.92 -7.36
CA GLU A 48 12.95 25.16 -6.79
C GLU A 48 14.39 25.37 -7.27
N ILE A 49 15.26 24.35 -7.12
CA ILE A 49 16.68 24.45 -7.49
C ILE A 49 16.88 24.77 -8.97
N ILE A 50 16.11 24.14 -9.87
CA ILE A 50 16.22 24.37 -11.33
C ILE A 50 15.81 25.80 -11.70
N GLN A 51 14.91 26.41 -10.93
CA GLN A 51 14.43 27.77 -11.17
C GLN A 51 15.36 28.85 -10.62
N ILE A 52 16.34 28.50 -9.77
CA ILE A 52 17.31 29.47 -9.27
C ILE A 52 18.18 29.91 -10.45
N PRO A 53 18.13 31.21 -10.84
CA PRO A 53 18.99 31.72 -11.88
C PRO A 53 20.44 31.65 -11.39
N ILE A 54 21.30 31.05 -12.19
CA ILE A 54 22.74 31.05 -11.92
C ILE A 54 23.19 32.50 -12.15
N ALA A 55 23.59 33.18 -11.07
CA ALA A 55 24.10 34.54 -11.18
C ALA A 55 25.42 34.52 -11.97
N ASP A 56 25.48 35.36 -13.01
CA ASP A 56 26.70 35.65 -13.78
C ASP A 56 27.75 36.37 -12.91
#